data_AF-A0A7C6WCZ9-F1
#
_entry.id   AF-A0A7C6WCZ9-F1
#
_cell.length_a   1.000
_cell.length_b   1.000
_cell.length_c   1.000
_cell.angle_alpha   90.00
_cell.angle_beta   90.00
_cell.angle_gamma   90.00
#
_symmetry.space_group_name_H-M   'P 1'
#
loop_
_entity.id
_entity.type
_entity.pdbx_description
1 polymer ?
#
loop_
_entity_poly.entity_id
_entity_poly.type
_entity_poly.pdbx_seq_one_letter_code
_entity_poly.pdbx_strand_id
1 'polypeptide(L)'
;KFYNVKQGSSLTESDYPVVEVTDGYEEPVTWSIPSGTPINEAADIVSTAVKTKIADTTAPNLPDKIIVGNKNKLTSEEKTELKNRILEANKDKFPEGTEIKVGDNGDTIITYPDGSKDTIPGVKLVTEKSVTEKPEKPEKLEKPEKPSQTDSPESEQGSVKTGDTNEVYQWLILMILSASGLLLGVFRKKSSGKRDS
;
A
#
# COMPACT_ATOMS: atom_id res chain seq x y z
N LYS A 1 14.65 9.01 -39.28
CA LYS A 1 14.82 8.77 -40.73
C LYS A 1 14.03 9.84 -41.46
N PHE A 2 14.52 10.39 -42.57
CA PHE A 2 13.83 11.45 -43.31
C PHE A 2 13.30 10.89 -44.63
N TYR A 3 12.08 11.28 -44.97
CA TYR A 3 11.39 10.85 -46.18
C TYR A 3 10.88 12.05 -46.96
N ASN A 4 11.21 12.10 -48.24
CA ASN A 4 10.61 13.05 -49.18
C ASN A 4 9.50 12.32 -49.93
N VAL A 5 8.28 12.41 -49.42
CA VAL A 5 7.09 11.81 -50.04
C VAL A 5 6.32 12.85 -50.84
N LYS A 6 5.68 12.42 -51.93
CA LYS A 6 4.75 13.28 -52.67
C LYS A 6 3.50 13.54 -51.79
N GLN A 7 2.95 14.74 -51.88
CA GLN A 7 1.70 15.07 -51.21
C GLN A 7 0.59 14.05 -51.56
N GLY A 8 -0.08 13.53 -50.53
CA GLY A 8 -1.12 12.51 -50.66
C GLY A 8 -0.59 11.07 -50.76
N SER A 9 0.72 10.86 -50.78
CA SER A 9 1.32 9.52 -50.66
C SER A 9 1.44 9.12 -49.18
N SER A 10 1.50 7.82 -48.93
CA SER A 10 1.63 7.23 -47.59
C SER A 10 2.93 6.46 -47.46
N LEU A 11 3.45 6.38 -46.25
CA LEU A 11 4.51 5.43 -45.90
C LEU A 11 3.91 4.04 -45.63
N THR A 12 4.65 3.00 -45.95
CA THR A 12 4.31 1.60 -45.64
C THR A 12 4.95 1.18 -44.33
N GLU A 13 4.52 0.06 -43.74
CA GLU A 13 5.09 -0.44 -42.48
C GLU A 13 6.61 -0.63 -42.53
N SER A 14 7.16 -1.10 -43.66
CA SER A 14 8.60 -1.26 -43.86
C SER A 14 9.39 0.06 -43.92
N ASP A 15 8.71 1.19 -44.09
CA ASP A 15 9.34 2.50 -44.00
C ASP A 15 9.49 2.96 -42.54
N TYR A 16 8.72 2.43 -41.61
CA TYR A 16 8.91 2.78 -40.21
C TYR A 16 10.19 2.09 -39.70
N PRO A 17 11.02 2.80 -38.90
CA PRO A 17 12.19 2.16 -38.33
C PRO A 17 11.74 1.04 -37.39
N VAL A 18 12.49 -0.06 -37.37
CA VAL A 18 12.28 -1.10 -36.36
C VAL A 18 12.68 -0.53 -35.00
N VAL A 19 11.79 -0.62 -34.03
CA VAL A 19 12.02 -0.16 -32.66
C VAL A 19 12.09 -1.40 -31.77
N GLU A 20 13.25 -1.62 -31.16
CA GLU A 20 13.39 -2.64 -30.11
C GLU A 20 12.77 -2.10 -28.84
N VAL A 21 11.74 -2.78 -28.34
CA VAL A 21 11.07 -2.40 -27.10
C VAL A 21 11.93 -2.86 -25.92
N THR A 22 12.28 -1.94 -25.03
CA THR A 22 13.02 -2.26 -23.82
C THR A 22 12.14 -3.00 -22.82
N ASP A 23 12.74 -3.86 -22.00
CA ASP A 23 12.03 -4.55 -20.91
C ASP A 23 11.21 -3.56 -20.06
N GLY A 24 9.99 -3.97 -19.69
CA GLY A 24 9.04 -3.13 -18.99
C GLY A 24 8.12 -2.28 -19.88
N TYR A 25 8.09 -2.52 -21.20
CA TYR A 25 7.14 -1.91 -22.14
C TYR A 25 6.46 -2.97 -23.01
N GLU A 26 5.24 -2.68 -23.43
CA GLU A 26 4.39 -3.57 -24.21
C GLU A 26 4.69 -3.46 -25.72
N GLU A 27 4.64 -4.60 -26.39
CA GLU A 27 4.61 -4.69 -27.85
C GLU A 27 3.16 -4.84 -28.37
N PRO A 28 2.83 -4.30 -29.56
CA PRO A 28 3.67 -3.50 -30.45
C PRO A 28 3.68 -2.01 -30.07
N VAL A 29 4.73 -1.29 -30.51
CA VAL A 29 4.72 0.19 -30.46
C VAL A 29 3.67 0.75 -31.41
N THR A 30 3.15 1.93 -31.10
CA THR A 30 2.23 2.66 -31.99
C THR A 30 2.93 3.86 -32.61
N TRP A 31 2.58 4.16 -33.86
CA TRP A 31 3.08 5.34 -34.57
C TRP A 31 2.03 6.45 -34.57
N SER A 32 2.47 7.70 -34.36
CA SER A 32 1.58 8.87 -34.40
C SER A 32 0.81 9.00 -35.72
N ILE A 33 1.40 8.52 -36.82
CA ILE A 33 0.77 8.37 -38.13
C ILE A 33 0.83 6.89 -38.52
N PRO A 34 -0.30 6.16 -38.59
CA PRO A 34 -0.33 4.77 -39.03
C PRO A 34 0.16 4.61 -40.47
N SER A 35 0.76 3.46 -40.78
CA SER A 35 1.14 3.12 -42.16
C SER A 35 -0.09 3.14 -43.09
N GLY A 36 0.11 3.52 -44.35
CA GLY A 36 -0.97 3.72 -45.31
C GLY A 36 -1.75 5.03 -45.17
N THR A 37 -1.48 5.84 -44.13
CA THR A 37 -2.11 7.16 -43.99
C THR A 37 -1.48 8.18 -44.96
N PRO A 38 -2.28 8.89 -45.79
CA PRO A 38 -1.77 9.93 -46.68
C PRO A 38 -1.12 11.09 -45.94
N ILE A 39 0.07 11.50 -46.38
CA ILE A 39 0.82 12.63 -45.82
C ILE A 39 0.65 13.83 -46.75
N ASN A 40 0.01 14.90 -46.24
CA ASN A 40 -0.33 16.09 -47.03
C ASN A 40 0.55 17.30 -46.73
N GLU A 41 1.31 17.25 -45.65
CA GLU A 41 2.26 18.28 -45.22
C GLU A 41 3.41 17.63 -44.44
N ALA A 42 4.46 18.39 -44.15
CA ALA A 42 5.58 17.88 -43.37
C ALA A 42 5.13 17.54 -41.93
N ALA A 43 5.47 16.34 -41.45
CA ALA A 43 5.07 15.87 -40.13
C ALA A 43 6.18 15.07 -39.45
N ASP A 44 6.27 15.18 -38.13
CA ASP A 44 7.11 14.33 -37.30
C ASP A 44 6.34 13.07 -36.91
N ILE A 45 6.86 11.92 -37.35
CA ILE A 45 6.31 10.61 -37.03
C ILE A 45 7.07 10.07 -35.82
N VAL A 46 6.36 9.88 -34.72
CA VAL A 46 6.93 9.46 -33.44
C VAL A 46 6.33 8.11 -33.04
N SER A 47 7.16 7.19 -32.58
CA SER A 47 6.71 5.95 -31.95
C SER A 47 6.48 6.15 -30.46
N THR A 48 5.47 5.46 -29.94
CA THR A 48 5.17 5.39 -28.51
C THR A 48 4.98 3.95 -28.09
N ALA A 49 5.51 3.59 -26.92
CA ALA A 49 5.28 2.30 -26.28
C ALA A 49 4.50 2.51 -24.98
N VAL A 50 3.67 1.53 -24.61
CA VAL A 50 2.96 1.53 -23.33
C VAL A 50 3.84 0.86 -22.29
N LYS A 51 4.01 1.47 -21.12
CA LYS A 51 4.78 0.86 -20.02
C LYS A 51 3.95 -0.25 -19.38
N THR A 52 4.48 -1.46 -19.28
CA THR A 52 3.82 -2.56 -18.55
C THR A 52 3.68 -2.18 -17.08
N LYS A 53 2.53 -2.54 -16.48
CA LYS A 53 2.28 -2.33 -15.06
C LYS A 53 2.58 -3.59 -14.25
N ILE A 54 3.07 -3.40 -13.04
CA ILE A 54 3.37 -4.49 -12.11
C ILE A 54 2.10 -5.30 -11.80
N ALA A 55 0.94 -4.65 -11.67
CA ALA A 55 -0.35 -5.31 -11.45
C ALA A 55 -0.77 -6.23 -12.61
N ASP A 56 -0.32 -5.98 -13.84
CA ASP A 56 -0.68 -6.81 -15.00
C ASP A 56 0.19 -8.08 -15.07
N THR A 57 1.38 -8.04 -14.46
CA THR A 57 2.35 -9.16 -14.45
C THR A 57 2.41 -9.90 -13.11
N THR A 58 1.79 -9.36 -12.07
CA THR A 58 1.81 -9.91 -10.71
C THR A 58 0.42 -10.35 -10.32
N ALA A 59 0.31 -11.56 -9.76
CA ALA A 59 -0.92 -12.05 -9.14
C ALA A 59 -0.67 -12.30 -7.64
N PRO A 60 -1.31 -11.52 -6.73
CA PRO A 60 -1.19 -11.73 -5.30
C PRO A 60 -1.71 -13.11 -4.88
N ASN A 61 -0.91 -13.80 -4.08
CA ASN A 61 -1.31 -15.02 -3.39
C ASN A 61 -2.34 -14.68 -2.31
N LEU A 62 -3.32 -15.56 -2.14
CA LEU A 62 -4.31 -15.45 -1.09
C LEU A 62 -3.83 -16.20 0.15
N PRO A 63 -3.80 -15.57 1.34
CA PRO A 63 -3.58 -16.29 2.58
C PRO A 63 -4.83 -17.06 3.01
N ASP A 64 -4.70 -17.88 4.05
CA ASP A 64 -5.84 -18.48 4.73
C ASP A 64 -6.75 -17.41 5.35
N LYS A 65 -8.06 -17.66 5.29
CA LYS A 65 -9.07 -16.74 5.82
C LYS A 65 -8.89 -16.51 7.32
N ILE A 66 -9.09 -15.28 7.76
CA ILE A 66 -9.20 -14.93 9.17
C ILE A 66 -10.66 -15.00 9.62
N ILE A 67 -10.89 -15.46 10.86
CA ILE A 67 -12.22 -15.44 11.48
C ILE A 67 -12.34 -14.14 12.25
N VAL A 68 -13.35 -13.35 11.93
CA VAL A 68 -13.59 -12.02 12.51
C VAL A 68 -14.93 -11.95 13.23
N GLY A 69 -15.06 -10.99 14.14
CA GLY A 69 -16.32 -10.74 14.84
C GLY A 69 -17.43 -10.22 13.93
N ASN A 70 -17.08 -9.30 13.02
CA ASN A 70 -18.00 -8.72 12.04
C ASN A 70 -17.25 -8.48 10.72
N LYS A 71 -17.62 -9.23 9.67
CA LYS A 71 -16.94 -9.14 8.36
C LYS A 71 -17.12 -7.81 7.63
N ASN A 72 -18.10 -7.00 8.03
CA ASN A 72 -18.37 -5.69 7.44
C ASN A 72 -17.71 -4.54 8.23
N LYS A 73 -17.11 -4.84 9.38
CA LYS A 73 -16.46 -3.85 10.25
C LYS A 73 -15.35 -4.50 11.08
N LEU A 74 -14.22 -4.72 10.43
CA LEU A 74 -13.01 -5.23 11.07
C LEU A 74 -12.48 -4.23 12.10
N THR A 75 -12.01 -4.75 13.23
CA THR A 75 -11.26 -3.95 14.20
C THR A 75 -9.87 -3.60 13.69
N SER A 76 -9.20 -2.64 14.32
CA SER A 76 -7.82 -2.27 13.97
C SER A 76 -6.85 -3.45 14.09
N GLU A 77 -7.08 -4.33 15.07
CA GLU A 77 -6.30 -5.54 15.29
C GLU A 77 -6.55 -6.56 14.17
N GLU A 78 -7.81 -6.79 13.80
CA GLU A 78 -8.18 -7.71 12.71
C GLU A 78 -7.60 -7.25 11.36
N LYS A 79 -7.60 -5.93 11.09
CA LYS A 79 -6.97 -5.37 9.88
C LYS A 79 -5.46 -5.57 9.87
N THR A 80 -4.81 -5.41 11.03
CA THR A 80 -3.36 -5.56 11.16
C THR A 80 -2.95 -7.01 10.94
N GLU A 81 -3.67 -7.96 11.56
CA GLU A 81 -3.48 -9.39 11.33
C GLU A 81 -3.67 -9.75 9.85
N LEU A 82 -4.74 -9.25 9.21
CA LEU A 82 -5.00 -9.53 7.81
C LEU A 82 -3.88 -9.00 6.91
N LYS A 83 -3.42 -7.76 7.15
CA LYS A 83 -2.31 -7.16 6.41
C LYS A 83 -1.04 -8.00 6.53
N ASN A 84 -0.70 -8.45 7.74
CA ASN A 84 0.48 -9.28 7.99
C ASN A 84 0.40 -10.62 7.23
N ARG A 85 -0.76 -11.28 7.24
CA ARG A 85 -0.93 -12.54 6.49
C ARG A 85 -0.77 -12.37 4.99
N ILE A 86 -1.31 -11.27 4.44
CA ILE A 86 -1.15 -10.96 3.02
C ILE A 86 0.32 -10.70 2.70
N LEU A 87 1.03 -9.97 3.56
CA LEU A 87 2.46 -9.70 3.39
C LEU A 87 3.28 -11.01 3.43
N GLU A 88 3.08 -11.86 4.43
CA GLU A 88 3.77 -13.14 4.56
C GLU A 88 3.52 -14.08 3.37
N ALA A 89 2.27 -14.16 2.89
CA ALA A 89 1.91 -14.97 1.72
C ALA A 89 2.54 -14.47 0.40
N ASN A 90 3.04 -13.24 0.38
CA ASN A 90 3.49 -12.54 -0.82
C ASN A 90 4.91 -11.95 -0.72
N LYS A 91 5.68 -12.29 0.32
CA LYS A 91 7.02 -11.73 0.56
C LYS A 91 7.98 -11.84 -0.63
N ASP A 92 7.85 -12.90 -1.44
CA ASP A 92 8.70 -13.15 -2.61
C ASP A 92 8.12 -12.56 -3.92
N LYS A 93 6.89 -12.03 -3.88
CA LYS A 93 6.19 -11.47 -5.04
C LYS A 93 6.09 -9.96 -5.02
N PHE A 94 6.01 -9.37 -3.84
CA PHE A 94 5.84 -7.93 -3.73
C PHE A 94 7.19 -7.24 -3.89
N PRO A 95 7.34 -6.35 -4.91
CA PRO A 95 8.51 -5.53 -5.00
C PRO A 95 8.58 -4.57 -3.81
N GLU A 96 9.79 -4.09 -3.52
CA GLU A 96 10.01 -3.09 -2.49
C GLU A 96 9.19 -1.82 -2.78
N GLY A 97 8.63 -1.22 -1.73
CA GLY A 97 7.71 -0.07 -1.86
C GLY A 97 6.25 -0.43 -2.13
N THR A 98 5.88 -1.71 -2.12
CA THR A 98 4.46 -2.12 -2.19
C THR A 98 3.71 -1.74 -0.90
N GLU A 99 2.60 -1.02 -1.04
CA GLU A 99 1.70 -0.66 0.06
C GLU A 99 0.47 -1.58 0.10
N ILE A 100 0.04 -1.96 1.32
CA ILE A 100 -1.18 -2.74 1.55
C ILE A 100 -2.13 -1.95 2.46
N LYS A 101 -3.36 -1.73 2.00
CA LYS A 101 -4.43 -1.03 2.73
C LYS A 101 -5.65 -1.93 2.84
N VAL A 102 -6.10 -2.18 4.08
CA VAL A 102 -7.24 -3.05 4.40
C VAL A 102 -8.44 -2.18 4.79
N GLY A 103 -9.56 -2.34 4.08
CA GLY A 103 -10.83 -1.67 4.34
C GLY A 103 -11.60 -2.27 5.52
N ASP A 104 -12.70 -1.60 5.92
CA ASP A 104 -13.55 -2.04 7.03
C ASP A 104 -14.20 -3.41 6.79
N ASN A 105 -14.48 -3.75 5.53
CA ASN A 105 -15.06 -5.03 5.12
C ASN A 105 -14.01 -6.10 4.75
N GLY A 106 -12.72 -5.81 4.98
CA GLY A 106 -11.61 -6.67 4.59
C GLY A 106 -11.19 -6.58 3.12
N ASP A 107 -11.86 -5.77 2.29
CA ASP A 107 -11.36 -5.49 0.94
C ASP A 107 -9.97 -4.88 1.04
N THR A 108 -9.01 -5.48 0.35
CA THR A 108 -7.61 -5.08 0.46
C THR A 108 -7.12 -4.53 -0.87
N ILE A 109 -6.58 -3.32 -0.83
CA ILE A 109 -5.93 -2.67 -1.97
C ILE A 109 -4.42 -2.80 -1.80
N ILE A 110 -3.78 -3.34 -2.82
CA ILE A 110 -2.32 -3.40 -2.96
C ILE A 110 -1.93 -2.33 -3.95
N THR A 111 -1.02 -1.43 -3.57
CA THR A 111 -0.48 -0.39 -4.46
C THR A 111 0.99 -0.67 -4.68
N TYR A 112 1.37 -0.87 -5.93
CA TYR A 112 2.73 -1.15 -6.36
C TYR A 112 3.53 0.15 -6.51
N PRO A 113 4.88 0.08 -6.52
CA PRO A 113 5.74 1.27 -6.64
C PRO A 113 5.58 2.04 -7.97
N ASP A 114 5.07 1.39 -9.02
CA ASP A 114 4.71 2.05 -10.29
C ASP A 114 3.34 2.75 -10.25
N GLY A 115 2.65 2.69 -9.11
CA GLY A 115 1.31 3.25 -8.89
C GLY A 115 0.16 2.37 -9.38
N SER A 116 0.45 1.24 -10.04
CA SER A 116 -0.56 0.25 -10.39
C SER A 116 -1.12 -0.44 -9.14
N LYS A 117 -2.32 -1.03 -9.24
CA LYS A 117 -3.05 -1.53 -8.07
C LYS A 117 -3.73 -2.84 -8.34
N ASP A 118 -3.73 -3.67 -7.31
CA ASP A 118 -4.57 -4.85 -7.19
C ASP A 118 -5.61 -4.69 -6.08
N THR A 119 -6.72 -5.40 -6.22
CA THR A 119 -7.76 -5.46 -5.20
C THR A 119 -8.11 -6.91 -4.90
N ILE A 120 -7.94 -7.30 -3.63
CA ILE A 120 -8.37 -8.60 -3.12
C ILE A 120 -9.69 -8.40 -2.36
N PRO A 121 -10.80 -9.00 -2.82
CA PRO A 121 -12.08 -8.89 -2.14
C PRO A 121 -12.04 -9.51 -0.73
N GLY A 122 -12.61 -8.82 0.26
CA GLY A 122 -12.64 -9.25 1.66
C GLY A 122 -13.31 -10.60 1.86
N VAL A 123 -14.30 -10.95 1.03
CA VAL A 123 -14.95 -12.28 1.04
C VAL A 123 -13.98 -13.45 0.79
N LYS A 124 -12.82 -13.18 0.20
CA LYS A 124 -11.75 -14.17 0.01
C LYS A 124 -10.80 -14.25 1.21
N LEU A 125 -10.83 -13.26 2.10
CA LEU A 125 -9.85 -13.03 3.15
C LEU A 125 -10.41 -13.18 4.57
N VAL A 126 -11.68 -12.88 4.77
CA VAL A 126 -12.34 -12.90 6.07
C VAL A 126 -13.56 -13.81 6.05
N THR A 127 -13.88 -14.39 7.19
CA THR A 127 -15.16 -15.03 7.46
C THR A 127 -15.68 -14.58 8.81
N GLU A 128 -16.99 -14.40 8.91
CA GLU A 128 -17.63 -14.04 10.16
C GLU A 128 -17.78 -15.27 11.06
N LYS A 129 -17.60 -15.10 12.35
CA LYS A 129 -17.86 -16.16 13.34
C LYS A 129 -19.34 -16.52 13.30
N SER A 130 -19.69 -17.75 12.95
CA SER A 130 -21.09 -18.19 12.96
C SER A 130 -21.62 -18.21 14.40
N VAL A 131 -22.66 -17.43 14.67
CA VAL A 131 -23.44 -17.55 15.91
C VAL A 131 -24.40 -18.73 15.72
N THR A 132 -24.01 -19.91 16.20
CA THR A 132 -24.96 -21.00 16.42
C THR A 132 -25.68 -20.71 17.75
N GLU A 133 -26.94 -20.22 17.73
CA GLU A 133 -27.82 -20.17 18.93
C GLU A 133 -28.53 -21.53 19.10
N LYS A 134 -28.65 -22.16 20.30
CA LYS A 134 -29.47 -21.81 21.48
C LYS A 134 -29.01 -22.56 22.77
N PRO A 135 -29.47 -22.17 23.98
CA PRO A 135 -28.84 -22.40 25.28
C PRO A 135 -29.38 -23.61 26.08
N GLU A 136 -28.51 -24.22 26.89
CA GLU A 136 -28.94 -25.02 28.05
C GLU A 136 -28.61 -24.27 29.35
N LYS A 137 -29.65 -23.77 30.02
CA LYS A 137 -29.73 -23.76 31.49
C LYS A 137 -31.21 -23.81 31.89
N PRO A 138 -31.59 -24.60 32.91
CA PRO A 138 -31.51 -24.06 34.27
C PRO A 138 -31.15 -25.11 35.34
N GLU A 139 -30.15 -24.82 36.18
CA GLU A 139 -30.24 -25.22 37.60
C GLU A 139 -29.60 -24.16 38.51
N LYS A 140 -30.22 -24.03 39.67
CA LYS A 140 -30.39 -22.88 40.55
C LYS A 140 -29.69 -23.17 41.88
N LEU A 141 -28.83 -22.27 42.37
CA LEU A 141 -28.58 -22.09 43.80
C LEU A 141 -28.37 -20.59 44.11
N GLU A 142 -29.45 -20.01 44.61
CA GLU A 142 -29.66 -18.96 45.63
C GLU A 142 -28.79 -17.68 45.73
N LYS A 143 -29.49 -16.53 45.66
CA LYS A 143 -29.21 -15.15 46.14
C LYS A 143 -29.33 -15.09 47.70
N PRO A 144 -29.01 -14.02 48.46
CA PRO A 144 -29.15 -12.55 48.22
C PRO A 144 -27.86 -11.73 48.58
N GLU A 145 -27.64 -10.42 48.37
CA GLU A 145 -28.47 -9.22 48.17
C GLU A 145 -27.63 -8.00 47.68
N LYS A 146 -28.30 -6.98 47.13
CA LYS A 146 -27.84 -5.65 46.63
C LYS A 146 -28.00 -4.60 47.77
N PRO A 147 -27.50 -3.32 47.73
CA PRO A 147 -27.73 -2.28 46.69
C PRO A 147 -26.47 -1.48 46.24
N SER A 148 -26.28 -1.11 44.96
CA SER A 148 -26.50 0.24 44.34
C SER A 148 -25.88 1.42 45.14
N GLN A 149 -25.07 2.37 44.65
CA GLN A 149 -24.97 3.12 43.37
C GLN A 149 -23.66 3.96 43.32
N THR A 150 -23.23 4.33 42.10
CA THR A 150 -22.63 5.61 41.62
C THR A 150 -21.67 6.41 42.53
N ASP A 151 -20.41 6.58 42.12
CA ASP A 151 -19.88 7.88 41.66
C ASP A 151 -18.51 7.77 40.97
N SER A 152 -18.32 8.60 39.94
CA SER A 152 -17.02 8.92 39.34
C SER A 152 -16.22 9.78 40.33
N PRO A 153 -14.88 9.64 40.43
CA PRO A 153 -14.09 10.71 39.83
C PRO A 153 -12.76 10.27 39.19
N GLU A 154 -12.27 11.24 38.43
CA GLU A 154 -11.07 11.34 37.64
C GLU A 154 -9.74 11.28 38.43
N SER A 155 -8.71 10.78 37.72
CA SER A 155 -7.29 11.15 37.75
C SER A 155 -6.24 10.31 38.52
N GLU A 156 -5.15 10.10 37.76
CA GLU A 156 -3.73 9.86 38.11
C GLU A 156 -3.18 8.45 38.46
N GLN A 157 -2.53 7.88 37.44
CA GLN A 157 -1.19 7.27 37.41
C GLN A 157 -0.65 6.53 38.66
N GLY A 158 -0.40 5.23 38.47
CA GLY A 158 0.57 4.45 39.24
C GLY A 158 0.73 3.00 38.74
N SER A 159 1.75 2.77 37.90
CA SER A 159 2.61 1.57 37.70
C SER A 159 2.12 0.19 38.23
N VAL A 160 2.16 -0.95 37.51
CA VAL A 160 3.32 -1.63 36.88
C VAL A 160 2.85 -2.75 35.91
N LYS A 161 3.46 -2.77 34.71
CA LYS A 161 3.84 -3.85 33.75
C LYS A 161 3.09 -5.20 33.74
N THR A 162 2.69 -5.65 32.54
CA THR A 162 3.41 -6.68 31.74
C THR A 162 2.79 -6.84 30.34
N GLY A 163 3.62 -6.70 29.29
CA GLY A 163 3.49 -7.47 28.05
C GLY A 163 2.81 -6.82 26.83
N ASP A 164 3.32 -5.69 26.32
CA ASP A 164 2.88 -5.14 25.03
C ASP A 164 3.83 -5.57 23.90
N THR A 165 3.33 -6.29 22.90
CA THR A 165 4.08 -6.77 21.72
C THR A 165 3.76 -5.96 20.46
N ASN A 166 3.67 -4.63 20.60
CA ASN A 166 3.38 -3.70 19.49
C ASN A 166 4.48 -2.65 19.23
N GLU A 167 5.66 -2.74 19.84
CA GLU A 167 6.71 -1.72 19.62
C GLU A 167 7.38 -1.80 18.24
N VAL A 168 7.42 -2.95 17.57
CA VAL A 168 8.21 -3.13 16.33
C VAL A 168 7.73 -2.21 15.19
N TYR A 169 6.43 -1.92 15.12
CA TYR A 169 5.87 -1.03 14.08
C TYR A 169 6.03 0.47 14.36
N GLN A 170 6.22 0.87 15.62
CA GLN A 170 6.54 2.27 15.95
C GLN A 170 8.00 2.60 15.59
N TRP A 171 8.92 1.64 15.72
CA TRP A 171 10.32 1.85 15.33
C TRP A 171 10.52 1.94 13.82
N LEU A 172 9.70 1.26 13.00
CA LEU A 172 9.82 1.32 11.54
C LEU A 172 9.38 2.69 10.96
N ILE A 173 8.39 3.35 11.56
CA ILE A 173 7.90 4.67 11.12
C ILE A 173 8.97 5.76 11.36
N LEU A 174 9.80 5.63 12.40
CA LEU A 174 10.87 6.59 12.70
C LEU A 174 12.08 6.48 11.76
N MET A 175 12.36 5.30 11.20
CA MET A 175 13.52 5.10 10.30
C MET A 175 13.35 5.79 8.94
N ILE A 176 12.13 6.17 8.54
CA ILE A 176 11.87 6.84 7.25
C ILE A 176 12.17 8.36 7.32
N LEU A 177 12.20 8.97 8.52
CA LEU A 177 12.39 10.42 8.66
C LEU A 177 13.84 10.86 8.96
N SER A 178 14.81 9.94 9.14
CA SER A 178 16.20 10.33 9.47
C SER A 178 17.16 10.42 8.28
N ALA A 179 16.66 10.68 7.07
CA ALA A 179 17.49 11.07 5.94
C ALA A 179 17.44 12.60 5.75
N SER A 180 17.94 13.35 6.73
CA SER A 180 18.28 14.77 6.56
C SER A 180 19.37 15.20 7.54
N GLY A 181 20.62 15.13 7.07
CA GLY A 181 21.64 16.15 7.31
C GLY A 181 22.25 16.26 8.71
N LEU A 182 23.25 15.42 8.97
CA LEU A 182 24.26 15.68 10.00
C LEU A 182 25.32 16.64 9.43
N LEU A 183 25.27 17.93 9.78
CA LEU A 183 26.44 18.82 9.76
C LEU A 183 26.44 19.70 11.03
N LEU A 184 26.96 19.13 12.12
CA LEU A 184 27.36 19.88 13.31
C LEU A 184 28.68 20.61 13.04
N GLY A 185 28.59 21.87 12.64
CA GLY A 185 29.67 22.84 12.80
C GLY A 185 29.55 23.53 14.16
N VAL A 186 30.41 23.18 15.11
CA VAL A 186 30.51 23.86 16.41
C VAL A 186 31.36 25.12 16.25
N PHE A 187 30.76 26.31 16.34
CA PHE A 187 31.48 27.55 16.61
C PHE A 187 30.86 28.26 17.81
N ARG A 188 31.40 28.00 19.00
CA ARG A 188 30.98 28.64 20.25
C ARG A 188 31.63 30.03 20.34
N LYS A 189 30.82 31.05 20.09
CA LYS A 189 31.12 32.48 20.29
C LYS A 189 31.57 32.73 21.73
N LYS A 190 32.77 33.30 21.90
CA LYS A 190 33.32 33.81 23.17
C LYS A 190 33.10 35.32 23.26
N SER A 191 32.29 35.74 24.22
CA SER A 191 32.05 37.10 24.73
C SER A 191 31.34 36.88 26.06
N SER A 192 31.69 37.39 27.23
CA SER A 192 32.34 38.62 27.70
C SER A 192 33.14 38.26 28.97
N GLY A 193 34.25 38.88 29.35
CA GLY A 193 34.38 40.28 29.75
C GLY A 193 34.23 40.45 31.27
N LYS A 194 35.33 40.87 31.92
CA LYS A 194 35.46 41.60 33.20
C LYS A 194 35.83 40.83 34.49
N ARG A 195 37.00 41.18 35.04
CA ARG A 195 37.37 41.52 36.44
C ARG A 195 38.89 41.74 36.47
N ASP A 196 39.34 42.99 36.49
CA ASP A 196 39.71 43.77 37.69
C ASP A 196 41.03 43.31 38.30
N SER A 197 42.12 44.05 38.03
CA SER A 197 43.07 44.66 38.98
C SER A 197 44.30 45.18 38.26
#